data_AF-A0A5J4R3Y1-F1
#
_entry.id   AF-A0A5J4R3Y1-F1
#
_cell.length_a   1.000
_cell.length_b   1.000
_cell.length_c   1.000
_cell.angle_alpha   90.00
_cell.angle_beta   90.00
_cell.angle_gamma   90.00
#
_symmetry.space_group_name_H-M   'P 1'
#
loop_
_entity.id
_entity.type
_entity.pdbx_description
1 polymer ?
#
loop_
_entity_poly.entity_id
_entity_poly.type
_entity_poly.pdbx_seq_one_letter_code
_entity_poly.pdbx_strand_id
1 'polypeptide(L)'
;VHLVINRIDNDGKRITDQNEKFRSTKVCMELTKKYGLYIASGKENVKRERLKEPDKTKYEIYDTIKAIILGCRNWRELTTELKKQGITTEFRYNGDTNKIQGVRFGKNDYTFNGSKIDRTCSYSKIEFQLQQNSREQEVSIRQSIQSHTPEHSIIETASSVLGSLFDIQPANTDYDLDQAEYLRQQSLKKKKKRKGFRL
;
A
#
# COMPACT_ATOMS: atom_id res chain seq x y z
N VAL A 1 -8.52 -26.66 -16.53
CA VAL A 1 -7.85 -26.40 -17.83
C VAL A 1 -6.37 -26.71 -17.66
N HIS A 2 -5.83 -27.65 -18.41
CA HIS A 2 -4.39 -27.93 -18.43
C HIS A 2 -3.84 -27.43 -19.76
N LEU A 3 -2.85 -26.56 -19.73
CA LEU A 3 -2.18 -26.04 -20.92
C LEU A 3 -0.81 -26.72 -21.04
N VAL A 4 -0.59 -27.45 -22.12
CA VAL A 4 0.70 -28.04 -22.46
C VAL A 4 1.26 -27.23 -23.63
N ILE A 5 2.49 -26.72 -23.49
CA ILE A 5 3.15 -25.90 -24.53
C ILE A 5 4.49 -26.51 -24.91
N ASN A 6 4.80 -26.50 -26.21
CA ASN A 6 6.13 -26.78 -26.70
C ASN A 6 7.00 -25.53 -26.56
N ARG A 7 8.23 -25.69 -26.09
CA ARG A 7 9.17 -24.59 -25.79
C ARG A 7 10.27 -24.48 -26.85
N ILE A 8 9.91 -24.84 -28.07
CA ILE A 8 10.74 -24.74 -29.26
C ILE A 8 10.13 -23.63 -30.11
N ASP A 9 10.97 -22.68 -30.55
CA ASP A 9 10.56 -21.61 -31.46
C ASP A 9 10.45 -22.11 -32.91
N ASN A 10 10.07 -21.21 -33.82
CA ASN A 10 9.87 -21.54 -35.24
C ASN A 10 11.17 -21.90 -35.96
N ASP A 11 12.33 -21.60 -35.38
CA ASP A 11 13.66 -21.92 -35.92
C ASP A 11 14.22 -23.23 -35.32
N GLY A 12 13.42 -23.95 -34.54
CA GLY A 12 13.82 -25.21 -33.91
C GLY A 12 14.67 -25.02 -32.65
N LYS A 13 14.79 -23.80 -32.12
CA LYS A 13 15.62 -23.49 -30.96
C LYS A 13 14.81 -23.46 -29.67
N ARG A 14 15.42 -23.92 -28.56
CA ARG A 14 14.78 -23.88 -27.24
C ARG A 14 14.61 -22.44 -26.76
N ILE A 15 13.37 -22.07 -26.44
CA ILE A 15 13.04 -20.80 -25.81
C ILE A 15 13.56 -20.83 -24.35
N THR A 16 14.30 -19.79 -23.94
CA THR A 16 14.85 -19.66 -22.58
C THR A 16 13.78 -19.41 -21.52
N ASP A 17 13.91 -20.04 -20.35
CA ASP A 17 13.00 -19.94 -19.18
C ASP A 17 13.36 -18.78 -18.27
N GLN A 18 14.49 -18.16 -18.52
CA GLN A 18 14.96 -17.03 -17.75
C GLN A 18 14.00 -15.85 -17.86
N ASN A 19 13.62 -15.33 -16.69
CA ASN A 19 12.78 -14.13 -16.54
C ASN A 19 11.43 -14.22 -17.28
N GLU A 20 10.89 -15.43 -17.48
CA GLU A 20 9.63 -15.65 -18.19
C GLU A 20 8.47 -14.80 -17.64
N LYS A 21 8.33 -14.71 -16.31
CA LYS A 21 7.34 -13.84 -15.68
C LYS A 21 7.47 -12.38 -16.12
N PHE A 22 8.68 -11.85 -16.17
CA PHE A 22 8.91 -10.46 -16.55
C PHE A 22 8.65 -10.24 -18.04
N ARG A 23 9.13 -11.16 -18.88
CA ARG A 23 8.94 -11.10 -20.33
C ARG A 23 7.46 -11.20 -20.71
N SER A 24 6.75 -12.17 -20.16
CA SER A 24 5.31 -12.36 -20.38
C SER A 24 4.50 -11.16 -19.91
N THR A 25 4.78 -10.63 -18.71
CA THR A 25 4.09 -9.42 -18.22
C THR A 25 4.33 -8.23 -19.15
N LYS A 26 5.55 -8.04 -19.65
CA LYS A 26 5.87 -6.98 -20.61
C LYS A 26 5.08 -7.13 -21.92
N VAL A 27 5.07 -8.32 -22.51
CA VAL A 27 4.34 -8.59 -23.76
C VAL A 27 2.83 -8.41 -23.56
N CYS A 28 2.26 -8.92 -22.47
CA CYS A 28 0.84 -8.71 -22.16
C CYS A 28 0.52 -7.22 -22.02
N MET A 29 1.36 -6.44 -21.34
CA MET A 29 1.18 -4.99 -21.21
C MET A 29 1.23 -4.27 -22.56
N GLU A 30 2.18 -4.63 -23.43
CA GLU A 30 2.30 -4.08 -24.79
C GLU A 30 1.05 -4.40 -25.63
N LEU A 31 0.53 -5.62 -25.54
CA LEU A 31 -0.70 -6.03 -26.23
C LEU A 31 -1.92 -5.25 -25.71
N THR A 32 -2.07 -5.14 -24.38
CA THR A 32 -3.15 -4.35 -23.76
C THR A 32 -3.14 -2.91 -24.27
N LYS A 33 -1.97 -2.27 -24.34
CA LYS A 33 -1.81 -0.92 -24.90
C LYS A 33 -2.13 -0.86 -26.40
N LYS A 34 -1.61 -1.80 -27.18
CA LYS A 34 -1.80 -1.85 -28.64
C LYS A 34 -3.28 -1.93 -29.02
N TYR A 35 -4.08 -2.68 -28.26
CA TYR A 35 -5.50 -2.86 -28.52
C TYR A 35 -6.41 -1.89 -27.74
N GLY A 36 -5.84 -0.87 -27.08
CA GLY A 36 -6.62 0.11 -26.31
C GLY A 36 -7.42 -0.50 -25.16
N LEU A 37 -6.95 -1.62 -24.60
CA LEU A 37 -7.61 -2.28 -23.48
C LEU A 37 -7.33 -1.53 -22.16
N TYR A 38 -8.29 -1.58 -21.25
CA TYR A 38 -8.17 -0.93 -19.94
C TYR A 38 -7.07 -1.58 -19.08
N ILE A 39 -6.13 -0.76 -18.60
CA ILE A 39 -5.10 -1.16 -17.63
C ILE A 39 -5.59 -0.73 -16.25
N ALA A 40 -5.84 -1.72 -15.38
CA ALA A 40 -6.24 -1.44 -14.01
C ALA A 40 -5.05 -0.88 -13.21
N SER A 41 -5.18 0.37 -12.75
CA SER A 41 -4.24 1.03 -11.83
C SER A 41 -4.39 0.56 -10.38
N GLY A 42 -5.57 0.05 -10.03
CA GLY A 42 -5.86 -0.36 -8.66
C GLY A 42 -7.19 -1.08 -8.51
N LYS A 43 -7.83 -0.83 -7.37
CA LYS A 43 -9.05 -1.51 -6.89
C LYS A 43 -10.31 -0.65 -6.97
N GLU A 44 -10.18 0.55 -7.52
CA GLU A 44 -11.24 1.54 -7.67
C GLU A 44 -12.33 1.11 -8.64
N ASN A 45 -11.97 0.55 -9.80
CA ASN A 45 -12.91 0.24 -10.89
C ASN A 45 -13.36 -1.23 -10.92
N VAL A 46 -13.38 -1.89 -9.75
CA VAL A 46 -13.82 -3.28 -9.65
C VAL A 46 -15.34 -3.34 -9.42
N LYS A 47 -16.05 -4.02 -10.32
CA LYS A 47 -17.48 -4.33 -10.21
C LYS A 47 -17.75 -5.30 -9.05
N ARG A 48 -17.93 -4.76 -7.84
CA ARG A 48 -18.03 -5.52 -6.59
C ARG A 48 -19.23 -6.47 -6.58
N GLU A 49 -20.31 -6.10 -7.25
CA GLU A 49 -21.54 -6.87 -7.41
C GLU A 49 -21.35 -8.16 -8.22
N ARG A 50 -20.30 -8.23 -9.05
CA ARG A 50 -19.97 -9.42 -9.86
C ARG A 50 -18.97 -10.35 -9.18
N LEU A 51 -18.44 -9.96 -8.02
CA LEU A 51 -17.48 -10.78 -7.28
C LEU A 51 -18.20 -11.96 -6.61
N LYS A 52 -17.56 -13.12 -6.64
CA LYS A 52 -18.01 -14.31 -5.92
C LYS A 52 -17.23 -14.44 -4.61
N GLU A 53 -17.81 -15.13 -3.63
CA GLU A 53 -17.07 -15.56 -2.45
C GLU A 53 -15.90 -16.47 -2.87
N PRO A 54 -14.71 -16.35 -2.26
CA PRO A 54 -14.36 -15.52 -1.08
C PRO A 54 -13.90 -14.09 -1.42
N ASP A 55 -13.76 -13.75 -2.71
CA ASP A 55 -13.22 -12.45 -3.13
C ASP A 55 -14.16 -11.29 -2.79
N LYS A 56 -15.48 -11.50 -2.84
CA LYS A 56 -16.46 -10.50 -2.42
C LYS A 56 -16.21 -10.05 -0.98
N THR A 57 -16.18 -10.98 -0.02
CA THR A 57 -15.88 -10.69 1.39
C THR A 57 -14.52 -10.01 1.57
N LYS A 58 -13.50 -10.48 0.84
CA LYS A 58 -12.16 -9.87 0.88
C LYS A 58 -12.17 -8.39 0.50
N TYR A 59 -12.94 -8.03 -0.52
CA TYR A 59 -13.09 -6.65 -0.98
C TYR A 59 -13.92 -5.80 -0.02
N GLU A 60 -14.96 -6.37 0.60
CA GLU A 60 -15.72 -5.69 1.67
C GLU A 60 -14.82 -5.34 2.86
N ILE A 61 -13.96 -6.27 3.29
CA ILE A 61 -12.98 -6.01 4.35
C ILE A 61 -12.03 -4.88 3.96
N TYR A 62 -11.52 -4.89 2.72
CA TYR A 62 -10.64 -3.85 2.20
C TYR A 62 -11.29 -2.45 2.27
N ASP A 63 -12.52 -2.32 1.75
CA ASP A 63 -13.21 -1.03 1.72
C ASP A 63 -13.52 -0.54 3.14
N THR A 64 -13.94 -1.45 4.02
CA THR A 64 -14.24 -1.13 5.42
C THR A 64 -13.01 -0.63 6.17
N ILE A 65 -11.86 -1.32 6.03
CA ILE A 65 -10.59 -0.87 6.62
C ILE A 65 -10.21 0.51 6.05
N LYS A 66 -10.30 0.70 4.73
CA LYS A 66 -9.92 1.95 4.07
C LYS A 66 -10.76 3.14 4.54
N ALA A 67 -12.05 2.93 4.81
CA ALA A 67 -12.94 3.97 5.33
C ALA A 67 -12.64 4.31 6.79
N ILE A 68 -12.48 3.30 7.65
CA ILE A 68 -12.35 3.48 9.10
C ILE A 68 -10.96 3.96 9.51
N ILE A 69 -9.90 3.54 8.79
CA ILE A 69 -8.52 3.81 9.19
C ILE A 69 -8.19 5.30 9.28
N LEU A 70 -8.88 6.16 8.52
CA LEU A 70 -8.67 7.61 8.53
C LEU A 70 -9.08 8.25 9.87
N GLY A 71 -10.06 7.67 10.56
CA GLY A 71 -10.57 8.18 11.86
C GLY A 71 -9.93 7.53 13.08
N CYS A 72 -9.11 6.49 12.91
CA CYS A 72 -8.53 5.73 14.02
C CYS A 72 -7.10 6.17 14.32
N ARG A 73 -6.69 6.09 15.59
CA ARG A 73 -5.34 6.49 16.05
C ARG A 73 -4.54 5.34 16.61
N ASN A 74 -5.21 4.30 17.07
CA ASN A 74 -4.58 3.11 17.62
C ASN A 74 -5.31 1.85 17.19
N TRP A 75 -4.62 0.72 17.35
CA TRP A 75 -5.16 -0.60 16.99
C TRP A 75 -6.41 -0.96 17.77
N ARG A 76 -6.56 -0.47 19.00
CA ARG A 76 -7.74 -0.74 19.85
C ARG A 76 -8.99 -0.07 19.28
N GLU A 77 -8.90 1.20 18.89
CA GLU A 77 -9.98 1.92 18.21
C GLU A 77 -10.34 1.24 16.89
N LEU A 78 -9.33 0.97 16.04
CA LEU A 78 -9.54 0.31 14.75
C LEU A 78 -10.22 -1.06 14.91
N THR A 79 -9.75 -1.88 15.86
CA THR A 79 -10.35 -3.20 16.13
C THR A 79 -11.79 -3.07 16.62
N THR A 80 -12.09 -2.05 17.42
CA THR A 80 -13.44 -1.80 17.94
C THR A 80 -14.39 -1.41 16.81
N GLU A 81 -13.99 -0.48 15.95
CA GLU A 81 -14.78 -0.06 14.79
C GLU A 81 -14.95 -1.19 13.76
N LEU A 82 -13.90 -1.97 13.49
CA LEU A 82 -14.00 -3.15 12.63
C LEU A 82 -14.95 -4.19 13.20
N LYS A 83 -14.92 -4.42 14.52
CA LYS A 83 -15.83 -5.36 15.18
C LYS A 83 -17.30 -4.94 15.08
N LYS A 84 -17.60 -3.63 15.14
CA LYS A 84 -18.96 -3.10 14.89
C LYS A 84 -19.45 -3.42 13.47
N GLN A 85 -18.54 -3.50 12.50
CA GLN A 85 -18.82 -3.88 11.11
C GLN A 85 -18.77 -5.41 10.88
N GLY A 86 -18.68 -6.21 11.95
CA GLY A 86 -18.62 -7.67 11.86
C GLY A 86 -17.28 -8.23 11.38
N ILE A 87 -16.21 -7.43 11.42
CA ILE A 87 -14.86 -7.85 11.02
C ILE A 87 -14.03 -8.15 12.27
N THR A 88 -13.57 -9.39 12.39
CA THR A 88 -12.63 -9.80 13.45
C THR A 88 -11.20 -9.47 13.04
N THR A 89 -10.35 -9.13 14.01
CA THR A 89 -8.93 -8.80 13.77
C THR A 89 -8.07 -9.66 14.70
N GLU A 90 -7.06 -10.34 14.14
CA GLU A 90 -6.14 -11.20 14.88
C GLU A 90 -4.70 -10.88 14.50
N PHE A 91 -3.82 -10.71 15.50
CA PHE A 91 -2.40 -10.51 15.25
C PHE A 91 -1.69 -11.85 15.08
N ARG A 92 -0.81 -11.93 14.08
CA ARG A 92 0.05 -13.08 13.83
C ARG A 92 1.44 -12.76 14.38
N TYR A 93 1.92 -13.59 15.29
CA TYR A 93 3.22 -13.43 15.94
C TYR A 93 4.27 -14.35 15.31
N ASN A 94 5.52 -13.93 15.36
CA ASN A 94 6.66 -14.78 15.10
C ASN A 94 6.89 -15.70 16.31
N GLY A 95 6.99 -17.02 16.07
CA GLY A 95 7.12 -18.03 17.12
C GLY A 95 8.33 -17.80 18.03
N ASP A 96 9.46 -17.34 17.46
CA ASP A 96 10.72 -17.26 18.23
C ASP A 96 10.91 -15.94 18.98
N THR A 97 10.32 -14.84 18.47
CA THR A 97 10.60 -13.48 18.97
C THR A 97 9.39 -12.79 19.58
N ASN A 98 8.22 -13.44 19.54
CA ASN A 98 6.92 -12.88 19.93
C ASN A 98 6.62 -11.50 19.31
N LYS A 99 7.30 -11.15 18.20
CA LYS A 99 7.07 -9.92 17.45
C LYS A 99 5.91 -10.12 16.50
N ILE A 100 5.09 -9.09 16.31
CA ILE A 100 3.99 -9.13 15.35
C ILE A 100 4.58 -9.23 13.93
N GLN A 101 4.24 -10.30 13.23
CA GLN A 101 4.63 -10.57 11.85
C GLN A 101 3.55 -10.13 10.85
N GLY A 102 2.29 -10.05 11.30
CA GLY A 102 1.18 -9.65 10.46
C GLY A 102 -0.14 -9.57 11.21
N VAL A 103 -1.20 -9.36 10.45
CA VAL A 103 -2.58 -9.27 10.93
C VAL A 103 -3.47 -10.09 10.01
N ARG A 104 -4.49 -10.73 10.58
CA ARG A 104 -5.58 -11.41 9.86
C ARG A 104 -6.88 -10.67 10.14
N PHE A 105 -7.74 -10.65 9.13
CA PHE A 105 -9.08 -10.12 9.22
C PHE A 105 -10.07 -11.22 8.83
N GLY A 106 -11.12 -11.39 9.64
CA GLY A 106 -12.17 -12.37 9.41
C GLY A 106 -13.54 -11.72 9.22
N LYS A 107 -14.35 -12.25 8.31
CA LYS A 107 -15.76 -11.87 8.08
C LYS A 107 -16.48 -13.01 7.36
N ASN A 108 -17.75 -13.28 7.67
CA ASN A 108 -18.58 -14.30 7.00
C ASN A 108 -17.87 -15.66 6.82
N ASP A 109 -17.27 -16.19 7.89
CA ASP A 109 -16.48 -17.44 7.90
C ASP A 109 -15.17 -17.44 7.09
N TYR A 110 -14.86 -16.35 6.37
CA TYR A 110 -13.61 -16.20 5.64
C TYR A 110 -12.60 -15.39 6.43
N THR A 111 -11.36 -15.88 6.48
CA THR A 111 -10.23 -15.20 7.12
C THR A 111 -9.09 -15.01 6.14
N PHE A 112 -8.58 -13.78 6.07
CA PHE A 112 -7.49 -13.41 5.16
C PHE A 112 -6.36 -12.73 5.92
N ASN A 113 -5.11 -13.03 5.51
CA ASN A 113 -3.97 -12.20 5.92
C ASN A 113 -4.12 -10.80 5.32
N GLY A 114 -3.86 -9.76 6.10
CA GLY A 114 -3.97 -8.37 5.68
C GLY A 114 -3.22 -8.08 4.37
N SER A 115 -1.98 -8.56 4.23
CA SER A 115 -1.19 -8.41 3.00
C SER A 115 -1.72 -9.18 1.79
N LYS A 116 -2.59 -10.17 2.00
CA LYS A 116 -3.30 -10.88 0.92
C LYS A 116 -4.56 -10.13 0.51
N ILE A 117 -5.18 -9.38 1.42
CA ILE A 117 -6.25 -8.43 1.11
C ILE A 117 -5.66 -7.31 0.27
N ASP A 118 -4.75 -6.54 0.86
CA ASP A 118 -4.01 -5.47 0.21
C ASP A 118 -2.69 -5.18 0.93
N ARG A 119 -1.70 -4.63 0.23
CA ARG A 119 -0.45 -4.22 0.87
C ARG A 119 -0.70 -3.14 1.92
N THR A 120 -1.64 -2.23 1.71
CA THR A 120 -2.02 -1.19 2.69
C THR A 120 -2.67 -1.79 3.94
N CYS A 121 -3.33 -2.94 3.83
CA CYS A 121 -3.93 -3.66 4.96
C CYS A 121 -2.92 -4.53 5.74
N SER A 122 -1.62 -4.47 5.42
CA SER A 122 -0.60 -5.15 6.23
C SER A 122 -0.41 -4.46 7.58
N TYR A 123 0.01 -5.23 8.61
CA TYR A 123 0.20 -4.71 9.97
C TYR A 123 1.06 -3.44 9.98
N SER A 124 2.27 -3.50 9.39
CA SER A 124 3.18 -2.35 9.38
C SER A 124 2.65 -1.14 8.62
N LYS A 125 1.78 -1.32 7.63
CA LYS A 125 1.18 -0.21 6.89
C LYS A 125 0.03 0.44 7.64
N ILE A 126 -0.81 -0.36 8.29
CA ILE A 126 -1.86 0.14 9.16
C ILE A 126 -1.25 0.86 10.35
N GLU A 127 -0.28 0.25 11.03
CA GLU A 127 0.41 0.84 12.18
C GLU A 127 1.07 2.18 11.82
N PHE A 128 1.74 2.25 10.66
CA PHE A 128 2.29 3.49 10.15
C PHE A 128 1.22 4.57 9.96
N GLN A 129 0.08 4.22 9.34
CA GLN A 129 -1.01 5.18 9.12
C GLN A 129 -1.61 5.68 10.44
N LEU A 130 -1.89 4.77 11.38
CA LEU A 130 -2.41 5.12 12.71
C LEU A 130 -1.48 6.08 13.46
N GLN A 131 -0.16 5.87 13.32
CA GLN A 131 0.84 6.76 13.90
C GLN A 131 0.84 8.15 13.24
N GLN A 132 0.61 8.26 11.92
CA GLN A 132 0.46 9.56 11.25
C GLN A 132 -0.79 10.29 11.75
N ASN A 133 -1.94 9.62 11.80
CA ASN A 133 -3.19 10.21 12.29
C ASN A 133 -3.06 10.76 13.72
N SER A 134 -2.32 10.05 14.58
CA SER A 134 -2.05 10.50 15.96
C SER A 134 -1.23 11.79 15.98
N ARG A 135 -0.20 11.89 15.13
CA ARG A 135 0.69 13.07 15.05
C ARG A 135 -0.01 14.30 14.48
N GLU A 136 -0.81 14.14 13.43
CA GLU A 136 -1.55 15.24 12.79
C GLU A 136 -2.48 15.93 13.79
N GLN A 137 -3.13 15.15 14.66
CA GLN A 137 -3.99 15.70 15.69
C GLN A 137 -3.21 16.44 16.79
N GLU A 138 -2.05 15.91 17.22
CA GLU A 138 -1.20 16.60 18.19
C GLU A 138 -0.72 17.97 17.68
N VAL A 139 -0.39 18.05 16.38
CA VAL A 139 -0.03 19.33 15.73
C VAL A 139 -1.23 20.28 15.68
N SER A 140 -2.42 19.78 15.32
CA SER A 140 -3.66 20.58 15.30
C SER A 140 -4.02 21.14 16.68
N ILE A 141 -3.90 20.33 17.74
CA ILE A 141 -4.16 20.76 19.12
C ILE A 141 -3.16 21.85 19.53
N ARG A 142 -1.87 21.69 19.23
CA ARG A 142 -0.84 22.69 19.56
C ARG A 142 -1.06 24.03 18.84
N GLN A 143 -1.50 24.02 17.58
CA GLN A 143 -1.81 25.23 16.83
C GLN A 143 -3.07 25.94 17.35
N SER A 144 -4.06 25.20 17.87
CA SER A 144 -5.25 25.79 18.50
C SER A 144 -4.98 26.44 19.86
N ILE A 145 -3.97 25.96 20.60
CA ILE A 145 -3.60 26.53 21.92
C ILE A 145 -2.80 27.84 21.75
N GLN A 146 -2.06 28.02 20.65
CA GLN A 146 -1.30 29.25 20.37
C GLN A 146 -2.13 30.42 19.82
N SER A 147 -3.42 30.22 19.49
CA SER A 147 -4.30 31.28 18.96
C SER A 147 -5.12 32.02 20.04
N HIS A 148 -4.87 31.75 21.33
CA HIS A 148 -5.57 32.40 22.44
C HIS A 148 -4.60 32.98 23.49
N THR A 149 -3.80 33.98 23.11
CA THR A 149 -3.27 34.97 24.08
C THR A 149 -3.33 36.36 23.44
N PRO A 150 -4.12 37.30 23.96
CA PRO A 150 -4.03 38.68 23.52
C PRO A 150 -2.85 39.37 24.21
N GLU A 151 -2.17 40.23 23.43
CA GLU A 151 -1.40 41.42 23.81
C GLU A 151 0.15 41.36 23.84
N HIS A 152 0.71 42.05 22.82
CA HIS A 152 1.89 42.93 22.79
C HIS A 152 3.24 42.51 23.42
N SER A 153 4.27 42.30 22.57
CA SER A 153 5.52 43.09 22.61
C SER A 153 6.46 42.81 21.43
N ILE A 154 7.23 43.83 21.11
CA ILE A 154 8.09 44.07 19.95
C ILE A 154 9.47 43.38 20.11
N ILE A 155 10.07 42.93 18.98
CA ILE A 155 11.45 42.42 18.77
C ILE A 155 11.76 41.03 19.38
N GLU A 156 12.03 40.02 18.55
CA GLU A 156 13.41 39.70 18.13
C GLU A 156 13.45 38.58 17.06
N THR A 157 14.35 38.84 16.13
CA THR A 157 14.76 38.14 14.92
C THR A 157 15.26 36.71 15.16
N ALA A 158 15.18 35.89 14.09
CA ALA A 158 15.97 34.65 13.86
C ALA A 158 15.37 33.28 14.21
N SER A 159 14.11 33.00 13.83
CA SER A 159 13.67 31.58 13.68
C SER A 159 12.79 31.26 12.47
N SER A 160 12.47 32.23 11.59
CA SER A 160 11.55 31.96 10.47
C SER A 160 12.21 31.38 9.19
N VAL A 161 13.50 31.06 9.20
CA VAL A 161 14.22 30.64 7.97
C VAL A 161 14.17 29.12 7.71
N LEU A 162 13.65 28.30 8.63
CA LEU A 162 13.50 26.84 8.41
C LEU A 162 12.09 26.39 8.03
N GLY A 163 11.16 27.32 7.80
CA GLY A 163 9.77 27.01 7.41
C GLY A 163 9.51 26.97 5.90
N SER A 164 10.43 27.45 5.06
CA SER A 164 10.17 27.74 3.64
C SER A 164 10.65 26.66 2.64
N LEU A 165 10.92 25.43 3.06
CA LEU A 165 11.44 24.37 2.17
C LEU A 165 10.40 23.31 1.74
N PHE A 166 9.11 23.49 2.07
CA PHE A 166 8.09 22.48 1.74
C PHE A 166 6.83 23.00 1.04
N ASP A 167 6.85 24.21 0.49
CA ASP A 167 5.84 24.63 -0.48
C ASP A 167 6.22 24.14 -1.89
N ILE A 168 5.95 22.86 -2.14
CA ILE A 168 5.78 22.33 -3.48
C ILE A 168 4.28 22.09 -3.66
N GLN A 169 3.61 23.05 -4.29
CA GLN A 169 2.32 22.82 -4.92
C GLN A 169 2.46 21.68 -5.94
N PRO A 170 1.62 20.63 -5.93
CA PRO A 170 1.54 19.75 -7.08
C PRO A 170 0.68 20.46 -8.12
N ALA A 171 1.35 21.15 -9.06
CA ALA A 171 0.76 21.42 -10.35
C ALA A 171 0.38 20.07 -10.99
N ASN A 172 -0.87 19.96 -11.42
CA ASN A 172 -1.46 18.84 -12.15
C ASN A 172 -0.46 18.16 -13.09
N THR A 173 0.14 17.08 -12.62
CA THR A 173 0.92 16.16 -13.45
C THR A 173 0.48 14.76 -13.06
N ASP A 174 -0.06 14.06 -14.05
CA ASP A 174 -0.52 12.68 -14.03
C ASP A 174 0.67 11.76 -13.70
N TYR A 175 0.99 11.66 -12.41
CA TYR A 175 2.10 10.88 -11.91
C TYR A 175 1.63 9.44 -11.69
N ASP A 176 1.97 8.57 -12.64
CA ASP A 176 1.75 7.13 -12.60
C ASP A 176 2.55 6.50 -11.43
N LEU A 177 1.88 6.35 -10.28
CA LEU A 177 2.41 5.75 -9.05
C LEU A 177 2.93 4.32 -9.27
N ASP A 178 2.39 3.61 -10.26
CA ASP A 178 2.71 2.21 -10.52
C ASP A 178 4.04 2.07 -11.27
N GLN A 179 4.34 3.02 -12.17
CA GLN A 179 5.66 3.12 -12.81
C GLN A 179 6.76 3.49 -11.81
N ALA A 180 6.48 4.41 -10.88
CA ALA A 180 7.43 4.80 -9.83
C ALA A 180 7.72 3.63 -8.86
N GLU A 181 6.72 2.85 -8.46
CA GLU A 181 6.93 1.64 -7.64
C GLU A 181 7.70 0.55 -8.41
N TYR A 182 7.41 0.33 -9.69
CA TYR A 182 8.13 -0.62 -10.53
C TYR A 182 9.62 -0.28 -10.66
N LEU A 183 9.95 0.98 -10.94
CA LEU A 183 11.33 1.48 -11.00
C LEU A 183 12.03 1.41 -9.63
N ARG A 184 11.31 1.71 -8.54
CA ARG A 184 11.82 1.57 -7.16
C ARG A 184 12.11 0.11 -6.82
N GLN A 185 11.27 -0.83 -7.21
CA GLN A 185 11.52 -2.27 -7.04
C GLN A 185 12.73 -2.74 -7.87
N GLN A 186 12.94 -2.20 -9.07
CA GLN A 186 14.14 -2.47 -9.86
C GLN A 186 15.42 -1.93 -9.19
N SER A 187 15.39 -0.71 -8.64
CA SER A 187 16.58 -0.09 -8.02
C SER A 187 17.00 -0.80 -6.72
N LEU A 188 16.05 -1.29 -5.92
CA LEU A 188 16.31 -2.09 -4.73
C LEU A 188 16.94 -3.46 -5.06
N LYS A 189 16.51 -4.10 -6.16
CA LYS A 189 17.10 -5.37 -6.63
C LYS A 189 18.52 -5.18 -7.18
N LYS A 190 18.80 -4.07 -7.88
CA LYS A 190 20.16 -3.72 -8.34
C LYS A 190 21.11 -3.42 -7.17
N LYS A 191 20.64 -2.73 -6.12
CA LYS A 191 21.45 -2.46 -4.91
C LYS A 191 21.82 -3.73 -4.13
N LYS A 192 20.92 -4.72 -4.05
CA LYS A 192 21.22 -6.03 -3.44
C LYS A 192 22.26 -6.84 -4.24
N LYS A 193 22.28 -6.73 -5.57
CA LYS A 193 23.29 -7.39 -6.43
C LYS A 193 24.68 -6.76 -6.34
N ARG A 194 24.82 -5.51 -5.90
CA ARG A 194 26.13 -4.83 -5.76
C ARG A 194 26.80 -5.05 -4.38
N LYS A 195 26.12 -5.72 -3.44
CA LYS A 195 26.66 -6.07 -2.11
C LYS A 195 26.90 -7.58 -1.95
N GLY A 196 27.54 -8.20 -2.93
CA GLY A 196 27.98 -9.59 -2.83
C GLY A 196 29.09 -9.87 -3.84
N PHE A 197 30.21 -10.39 -3.33
CA PHE A 197 31.49 -10.72 -3.98
C PHE A 197 32.48 -9.56 -4.21
N ARG A 198 33.24 -9.25 -3.14
CA ARG A 198 34.69 -9.15 -3.25
C ARG A 198 35.26 -10.47 -2.72
N LEU A 199 36.05 -11.14 -3.55
CA LEU A 199 36.99 -12.18 -3.13
C LEU A 199 38.04 -11.58 -2.18
#